data_AF-A0A7V4KE61-F1
#
_entry.id   AF-A0A7V4KE61-F1
#
_cell.length_a   1.000
_cell.length_b   1.000
_cell.length_c   1.000
_cell.angle_alpha   90.00
_cell.angle_beta   90.00
_cell.angle_gamma   90.00
#
_symmetry.space_group_name_H-M   'P 1'
#
loop_
_entity.id
_entity.type
_entity.pdbx_description
1 polymer ?
#
loop_
_entity_poly.entity_id
_entity_poly.type
_entity_poly.pdbx_seq_one_letter_code
_entity_poly.pdbx_strand_id
1 'polypeptide(L)'
;QHEDPKASKVAGKIIYSVPPSGPAKRVAIRGCWVLALPKASQNKEAAVEFAYWLVSKDVQSRLIPKGLIPVRADLLLNPEINKERPWFKTVFESSRSAVARPRFPEYLEASKIIREYWHAGISGKMSAKEAAERMKKELLNLVERYEKRK
;
A
#
# COMPACT_ATOMS: atom_id res chain seq x y z
N GLN A 1 -13.17 10.96 -10.69
CA GLN A 1 -13.42 9.61 -11.25
C GLN A 1 -14.54 8.90 -10.51
N HIS A 2 -14.44 8.61 -9.19
CA HIS A 2 -15.54 7.95 -8.46
C HIS A 2 -16.63 8.91 -7.95
N GLU A 3 -16.24 10.08 -7.45
CA GLU A 3 -17.14 11.12 -6.95
C GLU A 3 -17.54 12.16 -8.02
N ASP A 4 -17.22 11.92 -9.29
CA ASP A 4 -17.57 12.84 -10.37
C ASP A 4 -18.95 12.46 -10.94
N PRO A 5 -20.01 13.28 -10.76
CA PRO A 5 -21.35 12.95 -11.24
C PRO A 5 -21.45 12.85 -12.77
N LYS A 6 -20.52 13.46 -13.52
CA LYS A 6 -20.49 13.34 -14.99
C LYS A 6 -19.87 12.01 -15.45
N ALA A 7 -19.05 11.38 -14.61
CA ALA A 7 -18.33 10.16 -14.94
C ALA A 7 -18.78 8.92 -14.12
N SER A 8 -19.60 9.10 -13.08
CA SER A 8 -19.97 8.05 -12.13
C SER A 8 -21.46 8.09 -11.76
N LYS A 9 -22.14 6.95 -11.95
CA LYS A 9 -23.56 6.76 -11.54
C LYS A 9 -23.76 6.66 -10.02
N VAL A 10 -22.66 6.56 -9.27
CA VAL A 10 -22.65 6.37 -7.81
C VAL A 10 -21.94 7.52 -7.08
N ALA A 11 -21.70 8.64 -7.78
CA ALA A 11 -21.14 9.84 -7.14
C ALA A 11 -22.02 10.27 -5.96
N GLY A 12 -21.38 10.61 -4.82
CA GLY A 12 -22.06 10.94 -3.56
C GLY A 12 -22.69 9.75 -2.83
N LYS A 13 -22.60 8.53 -3.39
CA LYS A 13 -23.18 7.31 -2.79
C LYS A 13 -22.12 6.33 -2.27
N ILE A 14 -20.84 6.71 -2.31
CA ILE A 14 -19.74 5.86 -1.84
C ILE A 14 -19.36 6.24 -0.41
N ILE A 15 -19.29 5.23 0.44
CA ILE A 15 -18.72 5.35 1.79
C ILE A 15 -17.30 4.82 1.74
N TYR A 16 -16.36 5.58 2.30
CA TYR A 16 -14.95 5.18 2.42
C TYR A 16 -14.65 4.79 3.86
N SER A 17 -14.27 3.53 4.08
CA SER A 17 -13.93 3.02 5.41
C SER A 17 -12.54 2.41 5.44
N VAL A 18 -11.98 2.33 6.65
CA VAL A 18 -10.81 1.49 6.92
C VAL A 18 -11.20 0.00 6.75
N PRO A 19 -10.24 -0.90 6.51
CA PRO A 19 -10.54 -2.32 6.43
C PRO A 19 -11.31 -2.83 7.65
N PRO A 20 -12.26 -3.76 7.48
CA PRO A 20 -12.95 -4.36 8.62
C PRO A 20 -11.95 -5.04 9.55
N SER A 21 -12.29 -5.13 10.83
CA SER A 21 -11.47 -5.91 11.76
C SER A 21 -11.66 -7.39 11.49
N GLY A 22 -10.56 -8.14 11.38
CA GLY A 22 -10.61 -9.60 11.47
C GLY A 22 -10.70 -10.06 12.93
N PRO A 23 -10.86 -11.38 13.16
CA PRO A 23 -10.94 -11.96 14.51
C PRO A 23 -9.71 -11.66 15.39
N ALA A 24 -8.54 -11.49 14.78
CA ALA A 24 -7.31 -11.16 15.50
C ALA A 24 -7.08 -9.65 15.63
N LYS A 25 -7.23 -8.90 14.53
CA LYS A 25 -7.03 -7.45 14.48
C LYS A 25 -7.48 -6.86 13.14
N ARG A 26 -7.67 -5.54 13.12
CA ARG A 26 -7.72 -4.72 11.90
C ARG A 26 -6.31 -4.45 11.39
N VAL A 27 -6.07 -4.72 10.12
CA VAL A 27 -4.79 -4.42 9.45
C VAL A 27 -5.05 -3.88 8.06
N ALA A 28 -4.34 -2.80 7.72
CA ALA A 28 -4.20 -2.33 6.35
C ALA A 28 -2.81 -2.71 5.80
N ILE A 29 -2.65 -2.72 4.48
CA ILE A 29 -1.33 -2.88 3.85
C ILE A 29 -0.77 -1.51 3.51
N ARG A 30 0.43 -1.22 4.00
CA ARG A 30 1.20 -0.03 3.62
C ARG A 30 1.88 -0.29 2.28
N GLY A 31 1.27 0.19 1.20
CA GLY A 31 1.94 0.41 -0.07
C GLY A 31 2.62 1.78 -0.09
N CYS A 32 3.75 1.90 -0.76
CA CYS A 32 4.35 3.20 -1.07
C CYS A 32 5.01 3.17 -2.44
N TRP A 33 4.92 4.30 -3.12
CA TRP A 33 5.87 4.66 -4.17
C TRP A 33 7.05 5.32 -3.48
N VAL A 34 8.26 4.95 -3.87
CA VAL A 34 9.48 5.49 -3.27
C VAL A 34 10.23 6.30 -4.31
N LEU A 35 10.70 7.48 -3.90
CA LEU A 35 11.75 8.18 -4.61
C LEU A 35 13.09 7.68 -4.04
N ALA A 36 13.95 7.17 -4.91
CA ALA A 36 15.26 6.66 -4.53
C ALA A 36 16.35 7.41 -5.30
N LEU A 37 17.45 7.73 -4.61
CA LEU A 37 18.60 8.40 -5.21
C LEU A 37 19.67 7.35 -5.52
N PRO A 38 20.07 7.19 -6.80
CA PRO A 38 21.17 6.30 -7.14
C PRO A 38 22.46 6.73 -6.42
N LYS A 39 23.15 5.79 -5.77
CA LYS A 39 24.42 6.06 -5.09
C LYS A 39 25.48 6.68 -6.01
N ALA A 40 25.45 6.30 -7.30
CA ALA A 40 26.35 6.78 -8.34
C ALA A 40 25.98 8.17 -8.91
N SER A 41 24.89 8.80 -8.45
CA SER A 41 24.49 10.12 -8.95
C SER A 41 25.60 11.15 -8.76
N GLN A 42 25.84 11.94 -9.81
CA GLN A 42 26.77 13.08 -9.79
C GLN A 42 26.11 14.37 -9.27
N ASN A 43 24.78 14.36 -9.08
CA ASN A 43 23.99 15.52 -8.64
C ASN A 43 23.23 15.19 -7.35
N LYS A 44 23.94 14.79 -6.29
CA LYS A 44 23.29 14.26 -5.07
C LYS A 44 22.50 15.33 -4.33
N GLU A 45 23.09 16.51 -4.19
CA GLU A 45 22.53 17.66 -3.49
C GLU A 45 21.24 18.11 -4.19
N ALA A 46 21.29 18.33 -5.50
CA ALA A 46 20.12 18.70 -6.30
C ALA A 46 19.02 17.62 -6.26
N ALA A 47 19.38 16.33 -6.23
CA ALA A 47 18.41 15.25 -6.12
C ALA A 47 17.72 15.21 -4.75
N VAL A 48 18.43 15.55 -3.67
CA VAL A 48 17.86 15.69 -2.33
C VAL A 48 16.93 16.90 -2.26
N GLU A 49 17.34 18.05 -2.79
CA GLU A 49 16.50 19.25 -2.88
C GLU A 49 15.22 18.98 -3.68
N PHE A 50 15.33 18.27 -4.80
CA PHE A 50 14.16 17.86 -5.57
C PHE A 50 13.22 16.97 -4.76
N ALA A 51 13.75 16.03 -3.96
CA ALA A 51 12.94 15.18 -3.10
C ALA A 51 12.16 16.00 -2.07
N TYR A 52 12.80 16.96 -1.41
CA TYR A 52 12.14 17.87 -0.47
C TYR A 52 11.09 18.75 -1.13
N TRP A 53 11.43 19.33 -2.29
CA TRP A 53 10.50 20.12 -3.09
C TRP A 53 9.26 19.31 -3.48
N LEU A 54 9.44 18.09 -3.99
CA LEU A 54 8.36 17.22 -4.45
C LEU A 54 7.38 16.85 -3.32
N VAL A 55 7.89 16.66 -2.09
CA VAL A 55 7.05 16.33 -0.92
C VAL A 55 6.60 17.55 -0.11
N SER A 56 6.92 18.77 -0.58
CA SER A 56 6.45 20.00 0.02
C SER A 56 4.92 20.11 -0.03
N LYS A 57 4.35 20.88 0.90
CA LYS A 57 2.90 21.09 0.96
C LYS A 57 2.36 21.74 -0.32
N ASP A 58 3.07 22.74 -0.85
CA ASP A 58 2.68 23.45 -2.07
C ASP A 58 2.60 22.50 -3.27
N VAL A 59 3.70 21.79 -3.54
CA VAL A 59 3.79 20.89 -4.70
C VAL A 59 2.78 19.77 -4.59
N GLN A 60 2.65 19.13 -3.42
CA GLN A 60 1.64 18.07 -3.25
C GLN A 60 0.21 18.61 -3.42
N SER A 61 -0.10 19.80 -2.92
CA SER A 61 -1.42 20.42 -3.10
C SER A 61 -1.76 20.61 -4.57
N ARG A 62 -0.79 21.06 -5.38
CA ARG A 62 -0.95 21.26 -6.83
C ARG A 62 -1.12 19.95 -7.61
N LEU A 63 -0.64 18.84 -7.07
CA LEU A 63 -0.72 17.52 -7.70
C LEU A 63 -1.98 16.72 -7.31
N ILE A 64 -2.67 17.08 -6.22
CA ILE A 64 -3.93 16.44 -5.81
C ILE A 64 -4.99 16.47 -6.93
N PRO A 65 -5.24 17.60 -7.62
CA PRO A 65 -6.16 17.62 -8.76
C PRO A 65 -5.73 16.73 -9.93
N LYS A 66 -4.45 16.36 -10.00
CA LYS A 66 -3.88 15.45 -11.02
C LYS A 66 -3.90 13.98 -10.59
N GLY A 67 -4.51 13.66 -9.45
CA GLY A 67 -4.71 12.29 -8.97
C GLY A 67 -3.69 11.83 -7.94
N LEU A 68 -2.79 12.70 -7.47
CA LEU A 68 -1.86 12.35 -6.38
C LEU A 68 -2.63 12.18 -5.06
N ILE A 69 -2.36 11.09 -4.35
CA ILE A 69 -2.66 10.98 -2.92
C ILE A 69 -1.45 11.52 -2.16
N PRO A 70 -1.59 12.61 -1.39
CA PRO A 70 -0.45 13.23 -0.72
C PRO A 70 0.09 12.33 0.39
N VAL A 71 1.39 12.44 0.66
CA VAL A 71 2.05 11.73 1.78
C VAL A 71 1.93 12.51 3.09
N ARG A 72 1.48 13.76 3.04
CA ARG A 72 1.37 14.64 4.20
C ARG A 72 0.00 14.53 4.88
N ALA A 73 0.02 14.37 6.20
CA ALA A 73 -1.18 14.31 7.02
C ALA A 73 -2.00 15.61 6.97
N ASP A 74 -1.34 16.78 6.92
CA ASP A 74 -2.00 18.09 6.87
C ASP A 74 -2.85 18.28 5.60
N LEU A 75 -2.49 17.64 4.49
CA LEU A 75 -3.29 17.62 3.26
C LEU A 75 -4.37 16.54 3.27
N LEU A 76 -4.08 15.34 3.81
CA LEU A 76 -5.08 14.28 3.94
C LEU A 76 -6.23 14.62 4.91
N LEU A 77 -5.95 15.47 5.89
CA LEU A 77 -6.92 15.90 6.90
C LEU A 77 -7.53 17.27 6.61
N ASN A 78 -7.17 17.92 5.50
CA ASN A 78 -7.69 19.23 5.15
C ASN A 78 -9.19 19.15 4.82
N PRO A 79 -10.08 19.87 5.53
CA PRO A 79 -11.52 19.79 5.32
C PRO A 79 -11.95 20.27 3.93
N GLU A 80 -11.27 21.27 3.36
CA GLU A 80 -11.59 21.80 2.02
C GLU A 80 -11.23 20.77 0.94
N ILE A 81 -10.08 20.11 1.06
CA ILE A 81 -9.70 19.03 0.13
C ILE A 81 -10.65 17.84 0.27
N ASN A 82 -11.06 17.52 1.50
CA ASN A 82 -11.94 16.39 1.78
C ASN A 82 -13.37 16.57 1.25
N LYS A 83 -13.82 17.80 0.95
CA LYS A 83 -15.10 18.03 0.24
C LYS A 83 -15.11 17.37 -1.14
N GLU A 84 -13.98 17.40 -1.85
CA GLU A 84 -13.83 16.80 -3.17
C GLU A 84 -13.15 15.42 -3.16
N ARG A 85 -12.44 15.10 -2.08
CA ARG A 85 -11.65 13.88 -1.90
C ARG A 85 -12.00 13.20 -0.57
N PRO A 86 -13.26 12.79 -0.35
CA PRO A 86 -13.73 12.29 0.96
C PRO A 86 -12.95 11.07 1.47
N TRP A 87 -12.30 10.31 0.58
CA TRP A 87 -11.48 9.15 0.95
C TRP A 87 -10.13 9.48 1.58
N PHE A 88 -9.63 10.72 1.48
CA PHE A 88 -8.32 11.10 2.02
C PHE A 88 -8.24 10.95 3.54
N LYS A 89 -9.31 11.32 4.26
CA LYS A 89 -9.43 11.08 5.70
C LYS A 89 -9.29 9.59 6.03
N THR A 90 -10.00 8.74 5.29
CA THR A 90 -9.94 7.28 5.45
C THR A 90 -8.56 6.71 5.13
N VAL A 91 -7.84 7.26 4.14
CA VAL A 91 -6.44 6.89 3.85
C VAL A 91 -5.55 7.19 5.06
N PHE A 92 -5.67 8.38 5.65
CA PHE A 92 -4.94 8.72 6.87
C PHE A 92 -5.28 7.78 8.03
N GLU A 93 -6.57 7.53 8.28
CA GLU A 93 -7.02 6.63 9.34
C GLU A 93 -6.50 5.19 9.16
N SER A 94 -6.60 4.67 7.93
CA SER A 94 -6.12 3.34 7.55
C SER A 94 -4.61 3.19 7.81
N SER A 95 -3.85 4.25 7.55
CA SER A 95 -2.39 4.27 7.74
C SER A 95 -1.94 3.98 9.17
N ARG A 96 -2.78 4.25 10.17
CA ARG A 96 -2.50 4.00 11.60
C ARG A 96 -2.45 2.51 11.94
N SER A 97 -3.12 1.67 11.17
CA SER A 97 -3.14 0.21 11.31
C SER A 97 -2.35 -0.51 10.21
N ALA A 98 -1.64 0.25 9.37
CA ALA A 98 -1.02 -0.27 8.17
C ALA A 98 0.34 -0.92 8.46
N VAL A 99 0.49 -2.18 8.04
CA VAL A 99 1.76 -2.93 8.11
C VAL A 99 2.44 -2.95 6.74
N ALA A 100 3.76 -2.91 6.73
CA ALA A 100 4.54 -3.10 5.50
C ALA A 100 4.63 -4.60 5.17
N ARG A 101 4.76 -4.91 3.88
CA ARG A 101 5.20 -6.23 3.45
C ARG A 101 6.63 -6.50 3.97
N PRO A 102 7.00 -7.76 4.25
CA PRO A 102 8.37 -8.11 4.61
C PRO A 102 9.38 -7.57 3.60
N ARG A 103 10.46 -6.96 4.08
CA ARG A 103 11.52 -6.37 3.25
C ARG A 103 12.76 -7.27 3.30
N PHE A 104 12.78 -8.28 2.43
CA PHE A 104 13.89 -9.20 2.26
C PHE A 104 14.06 -9.57 0.77
N PRO A 105 15.26 -9.98 0.34
CA PRO A 105 15.57 -10.16 -1.08
C PRO A 105 14.63 -11.13 -1.82
N GLU A 106 14.20 -12.19 -1.14
CA GLU A 106 13.39 -13.26 -1.71
C GLU A 106 11.88 -13.01 -1.54
N TYR A 107 11.46 -11.77 -1.26
CA TYR A 107 10.04 -11.42 -1.14
C TYR A 107 9.22 -11.82 -2.38
N LEU A 108 9.79 -11.75 -3.58
CA LEU A 108 9.10 -12.18 -4.81
C LEU A 108 8.79 -13.68 -4.79
N GLU A 109 9.68 -14.51 -4.25
CA GLU A 109 9.47 -15.94 -4.10
C GLU A 109 8.39 -16.22 -3.04
N ALA A 110 8.44 -15.52 -1.89
CA ALA A 110 7.37 -15.60 -0.89
C ALA A 110 6.01 -15.20 -1.47
N SER A 111 5.95 -14.13 -2.28
CA SER A 111 4.71 -13.68 -2.92
C SER A 111 4.18 -14.72 -3.92
N LYS A 112 5.07 -15.44 -4.62
CA LYS A 112 4.67 -16.54 -5.51
C LYS A 112 4.06 -17.70 -4.72
N ILE A 113 4.71 -18.13 -3.64
CA ILE A 113 4.22 -19.19 -2.73
C ILE A 113 2.83 -18.83 -2.20
N ILE A 114 2.66 -17.62 -1.68
CA ILE A 114 1.37 -17.14 -1.16
C ILE A 114 0.30 -17.20 -2.25
N ARG A 115 0.58 -16.66 -3.45
CA ARG A 115 -0.38 -16.62 -4.56
C ARG A 115 -0.82 -18.01 -5.00
N GLU A 116 0.11 -18.95 -5.11
CA GLU A 116 -0.14 -20.31 -5.57
C GLU A 116 -1.12 -21.04 -4.65
N TYR A 117 -0.80 -21.11 -3.35
CA TYR A 117 -1.64 -21.81 -2.38
C TYR A 117 -2.93 -21.05 -2.07
N TRP A 118 -2.90 -19.71 -2.06
CA TRP A 118 -4.13 -18.92 -1.94
C TRP A 118 -5.10 -19.25 -3.07
N HIS A 119 -4.62 -19.26 -4.32
CA HIS A 119 -5.44 -19.60 -5.48
C HIS A 119 -5.97 -21.03 -5.40
N ALA A 120 -5.12 -22.00 -5.04
CA ALA A 120 -5.53 -23.40 -4.88
C ALA A 120 -6.66 -23.56 -3.84
N GLY A 121 -6.58 -22.85 -2.71
CA GLY A 121 -7.61 -22.86 -1.68
C GLY A 121 -8.93 -22.21 -2.11
N ILE A 122 -8.90 -21.02 -2.72
CA ILE A 122 -10.14 -20.32 -3.12
C ILE A 122 -10.84 -20.95 -4.33
N SER A 123 -10.08 -21.66 -5.17
CA SER A 123 -10.63 -22.35 -6.35
C SER A 123 -11.12 -23.77 -6.05
N GLY A 124 -10.93 -24.27 -4.83
CA GLY A 124 -11.31 -25.63 -4.43
C GLY A 124 -10.39 -26.74 -4.96
N LYS A 125 -9.28 -26.39 -5.65
CA LYS A 125 -8.25 -27.38 -6.06
C LYS A 125 -7.58 -28.05 -4.85
N MET A 126 -7.58 -27.36 -3.71
CA MET A 126 -7.15 -27.87 -2.40
C MET A 126 -8.12 -27.37 -1.34
N SER A 127 -8.24 -28.09 -0.22
CA SER A 127 -8.97 -27.55 0.94
C SER A 127 -8.27 -26.32 1.49
N ALA A 128 -9.02 -25.37 2.05
CA ALA A 128 -8.44 -24.15 2.63
C ALA A 128 -7.42 -24.45 3.74
N LYS A 129 -7.68 -25.48 4.56
CA LYS A 129 -6.76 -25.93 5.61
C LYS A 129 -5.45 -26.45 5.02
N GLU A 130 -5.54 -27.35 4.04
CA GLU A 130 -4.35 -27.93 3.40
C GLU A 130 -3.54 -26.85 2.66
N ALA A 131 -4.20 -25.95 1.94
CA ALA A 131 -3.55 -24.83 1.27
C ALA A 131 -2.78 -23.94 2.25
N ALA A 132 -3.38 -23.60 3.40
CA ALA A 132 -2.72 -22.80 4.43
C ALA A 132 -1.52 -23.53 5.07
N GLU A 133 -1.65 -24.82 5.35
CA GLU A 133 -0.57 -25.65 5.92
C GLU A 133 0.62 -25.77 4.96
N ARG A 134 0.37 -26.04 3.67
CA ARG A 134 1.43 -26.10 2.66
C ARG A 134 2.08 -24.74 2.42
N MET A 135 1.28 -23.67 2.35
CA MET A 135 1.79 -22.30 2.25
C MET A 135 2.74 -21.95 3.39
N LYS A 136 2.35 -22.27 4.64
CA LYS A 136 3.19 -22.05 5.82
C LYS A 136 4.50 -22.82 5.72
N LYS A 137 4.45 -24.11 5.36
CA LYS A 137 5.64 -24.95 5.23
C LYS A 137 6.63 -24.37 4.21
N GLU A 138 6.18 -24.03 3.02
CA GLU A 138 7.07 -23.50 1.97
C GLU A 138 7.65 -22.12 2.31
N LEU A 139 6.87 -21.25 2.97
CA LEU A 139 7.38 -19.97 3.47
C LEU A 139 8.46 -20.16 4.54
N LEU A 140 8.30 -21.11 5.46
CA LEU A 140 9.31 -21.42 6.48
C LEU A 140 10.59 -21.98 5.86
N ASN A 141 10.47 -22.87 4.87
CA ASN A 141 11.63 -23.38 4.11
C ASN A 141 12.38 -22.25 3.39
N LEU A 142 11.66 -21.28 2.82
CA LEU A 142 12.26 -20.11 2.18
C LEU A 142 13.05 -19.27 3.18
N VAL A 143 12.45 -18.99 4.35
CA VAL A 143 13.11 -18.22 5.42
C VAL A 143 14.35 -18.95 5.93
N GLU A 144 14.28 -20.26 6.14
CA GLU A 144 15.43 -21.06 6.59
C GLU A 144 16.58 -21.03 5.58
N ARG A 145 16.29 -21.14 4.27
CA ARG A 145 17.30 -21.00 3.21
C ARG A 145 17.92 -19.60 3.19
N TYR A 146 17.13 -18.55 3.44
CA TYR A 146 17.64 -17.19 3.54
C TYR A 146 18.60 -17.04 4.73
N GLU A 147 18.21 -17.49 5.92
CA GLU A 147 19.04 -17.41 7.13
C GLU A 147 20.35 -18.21 7.00
N LYS A 148 20.35 -19.36 6.33
CA LYS A 148 21.56 -20.17 6.09
C LYS A 148 22.57 -19.52 5.13
N ARG A 149 22.14 -18.57 4.29
CA ARG A 149 23.00 -17.90 3.30
C ARG A 149 23.57 -16.58 3.80
N LYS A 150 23.00 -16.04 4.87
CA LYS A 150 23.45 -14.81 5.52
C LYS A 150 24.74 -15.09 6.31
#